data_AF-A0A0B1SBP6-F1
#
_entry.id   AF-A0A0B1SBP6-F1
#
_cell.length_a   1.000
_cell.length_b   1.000
_cell.length_c   1.000
_cell.angle_alpha   90.00
_cell.angle_beta   90.00
_cell.angle_gamma   90.00
#
_symmetry.space_group_name_H-M   'P 1'
#
loop_
_entity.id
_entity.type
_entity.pdbx_description
1 polymer ?
#
loop_
_entity_poly.entity_id
_entity_poly.type
_entity_poly.pdbx_seq_one_letter_code
_entity_poly.pdbx_strand_id
1 'polypeptide(L)'
;MQEDSATLYRTIVMIVDVYRSEQASRFVGMTENDEDKGSDLVLFLDILSNVLSKDILEGGEDNIATGAQVALASLEMLLSVMNESVLKLPDLAMKFFRLVLYLVEFSREALSVMSADLLVALCQCLREGMTSQYGSEIACTSMEALTEIVSYFMATHHPVPPLLAQQFSDTIPLAFETCLENSCENTIFNEATSCLYSLICFDKVAFDRFVTQMLSTKSNEAASNKLREEFAALLPDEPKLGRRER
;
A
#
# COMPACT_ATOMS: atom_id res chain seq x y z
N MET A 1 -26.25 10.16 -25.03
CA MET A 1 -24.77 10.09 -24.91
C MET A 1 -24.28 10.20 -23.47
N GLN A 2 -24.54 11.29 -22.74
CA GLN A 2 -24.11 11.41 -21.33
C GLN A 2 -24.95 10.52 -20.39
N GLU A 3 -26.25 10.40 -20.64
CA GLU A 3 -27.18 9.54 -19.90
C GLU A 3 -26.91 8.04 -20.13
N ASP A 4 -26.50 7.66 -21.35
CA ASP A 4 -26.08 6.29 -21.69
C ASP A 4 -24.77 5.91 -20.96
N SER A 5 -23.81 6.85 -20.86
CA SER A 5 -22.55 6.67 -20.14
C SER A 5 -22.75 6.52 -18.63
N ALA A 6 -23.67 7.27 -18.03
CA ALA A 6 -24.02 7.14 -16.62
C ALA A 6 -24.72 5.79 -16.33
N THR A 7 -25.61 5.35 -17.22
CA THR A 7 -26.30 4.05 -17.11
C THR A 7 -25.33 2.89 -17.25
N LEU A 8 -24.40 2.96 -18.21
CA LEU A 8 -23.34 1.96 -18.38
C LEU A 8 -22.47 1.87 -17.12
N TYR A 9 -22.06 3.01 -16.56
CA TYR A 9 -21.24 3.05 -15.35
C TYR A 9 -21.93 2.39 -14.16
N ARG A 10 -23.20 2.74 -13.91
CA ARG A 10 -24.00 2.11 -12.84
C ARG A 10 -24.14 0.61 -13.05
N THR A 11 -24.36 0.18 -14.29
CA THR A 11 -24.43 -1.25 -14.64
C THR A 11 -23.11 -1.96 -14.34
N ILE A 12 -21.97 -1.36 -14.71
CA ILE A 12 -20.64 -1.93 -14.43
C ILE A 12 -20.41 -2.06 -12.92
N VAL A 13 -20.71 -1.00 -12.16
CA VAL A 13 -20.63 -1.00 -10.70
C VAL A 13 -21.47 -2.14 -10.09
N MET A 14 -22.71 -2.33 -10.57
CA MET A 14 -23.57 -3.44 -10.11
C MET A 14 -22.99 -4.81 -10.47
N ILE A 15 -22.45 -4.97 -11.69
CA ILE A 15 -21.83 -6.24 -12.12
C ILE A 15 -20.63 -6.57 -11.25
N VAL A 16 -19.79 -5.58 -10.94
CA VAL A 16 -18.62 -5.75 -10.05
C VAL A 16 -19.07 -6.16 -8.65
N ASP A 17 -20.12 -5.55 -8.12
CA ASP A 17 -20.66 -5.87 -6.78
C ASP A 17 -21.23 -7.30 -6.70
N VAL A 18 -21.92 -7.75 -7.74
CA VAL A 18 -22.41 -9.13 -7.85
C VAL A 18 -21.23 -10.10 -8.03
N TYR A 19 -20.27 -9.77 -8.89
CA TYR A 19 -19.12 -10.63 -9.15
C TYR A 19 -18.30 -10.86 -7.87
N ARG A 20 -17.99 -9.79 -7.13
CA ARG A 20 -17.22 -9.93 -5.88
C ARG A 20 -17.95 -10.79 -4.84
N SER A 21 -19.27 -10.64 -4.73
CA SER A 21 -20.05 -11.32 -3.68
C SER A 21 -20.29 -12.79 -4.01
N GLU A 22 -20.49 -13.13 -5.28
CA GLU A 22 -20.79 -14.51 -5.70
C GLU A 22 -19.53 -15.32 -6.06
N GLN A 23 -18.47 -14.67 -6.54
CA GLN A 23 -17.29 -15.36 -7.08
C GLN A 23 -16.07 -15.36 -6.16
N ALA A 24 -16.09 -14.68 -5.01
CA ALA A 24 -14.97 -14.65 -4.06
C ALA A 24 -14.43 -16.05 -3.72
N SER A 25 -15.33 -16.99 -3.42
CA SER A 25 -14.97 -18.36 -3.03
C SER A 25 -14.25 -19.15 -4.13
N ARG A 26 -14.43 -18.79 -5.41
CA ARG A 26 -13.76 -19.42 -6.55
C ARG A 26 -12.24 -19.23 -6.54
N PHE A 27 -11.79 -18.11 -5.96
CA PHE A 27 -10.40 -17.69 -5.94
C PHE A 27 -9.67 -18.08 -4.64
N VAL A 28 -10.38 -18.56 -3.63
CA VAL A 28 -9.76 -19.03 -2.38
C VAL A 28 -8.86 -20.23 -2.67
N GLY A 29 -7.62 -20.16 -2.18
CA GLY A 29 -6.61 -21.21 -2.42
C GLY A 29 -6.07 -21.25 -3.84
N MET A 30 -6.29 -20.20 -4.64
CA MET A 30 -5.68 -20.04 -5.95
C MET A 30 -4.16 -20.06 -5.86
N THR A 31 -3.53 -20.67 -6.87
CA THR A 31 -2.07 -20.78 -7.04
C THR A 31 -1.61 -20.15 -8.36
N GLU A 32 -0.29 -20.05 -8.56
CA GLU A 32 0.31 -19.57 -9.80
C GLU A 32 0.00 -20.45 -11.03
N ASN A 33 -0.53 -21.66 -10.84
CA ASN A 33 -0.87 -22.57 -11.94
C ASN A 33 -2.31 -22.40 -12.44
N ASP A 34 -3.13 -21.59 -11.77
CA ASP A 34 -4.53 -21.37 -12.12
C ASP A 34 -4.69 -20.25 -13.16
N GLU A 35 -4.17 -20.44 -14.38
CA GLU A 35 -4.09 -19.41 -15.43
C GLU A 35 -5.45 -18.76 -15.74
N ASP A 36 -6.52 -19.55 -15.89
CA ASP A 36 -7.87 -19.04 -16.18
C ASP A 36 -8.39 -18.12 -15.06
N LYS A 37 -8.13 -18.49 -13.79
CA LYS A 37 -8.52 -17.67 -12.64
C LYS A 37 -7.69 -16.38 -12.58
N GLY A 38 -6.40 -16.47 -12.91
CA GLY A 38 -5.52 -15.30 -13.00
C GLY A 38 -5.97 -14.31 -14.05
N SER A 39 -6.33 -14.80 -15.24
CA SER A 39 -6.88 -13.98 -16.33
C SER A 39 -8.18 -13.28 -15.92
N ASP A 40 -9.10 -14.00 -15.25
CA ASP A 40 -10.34 -13.43 -14.73
C ASP A 40 -10.10 -12.31 -13.70
N LEU A 41 -9.15 -12.50 -12.78
CA LEU A 41 -8.78 -11.46 -11.80
C LEU A 41 -8.10 -10.25 -12.43
N VAL A 42 -7.24 -10.47 -13.43
CA VAL A 42 -6.63 -9.38 -14.20
C VAL A 42 -7.71 -8.53 -14.86
N LEU A 43 -8.69 -9.14 -15.52
CA LEU A 43 -9.81 -8.43 -16.13
C LEU A 43 -10.64 -7.69 -15.08
N PHE A 44 -10.87 -8.31 -13.92
CA PHE A 44 -11.58 -7.68 -12.81
C PHE A 44 -10.85 -6.43 -12.28
N LEU A 45 -9.52 -6.50 -12.09
CA LEU A 45 -8.70 -5.35 -11.70
C LEU A 45 -8.68 -4.24 -12.76
N ASP A 46 -8.68 -4.58 -14.04
CA ASP A 46 -8.77 -3.61 -15.12
C ASP A 46 -10.13 -2.89 -15.11
N ILE A 47 -11.22 -3.60 -14.86
CA ILE A 47 -12.54 -2.98 -14.69
C ILE A 47 -12.54 -2.04 -13.48
N LEU A 48 -12.02 -2.48 -12.33
CA LEU A 48 -11.95 -1.65 -11.12
C LEU A 48 -11.13 -0.37 -11.33
N SER A 49 -9.98 -0.48 -12.00
CA SER A 49 -9.11 0.66 -12.31
C SER A 49 -9.82 1.69 -13.20
N ASN A 50 -10.56 1.23 -14.20
CA ASN A 50 -11.36 2.10 -15.08
C ASN A 50 -12.51 2.77 -14.33
N VAL A 51 -13.18 2.04 -13.44
CA VAL A 51 -14.27 2.57 -12.63
C VAL A 51 -13.76 3.67 -11.69
N LEU A 52 -12.66 3.42 -10.97
CA LEU A 52 -12.00 4.44 -10.13
C LEU A 52 -11.56 5.67 -10.94
N SER A 53 -10.99 5.46 -12.12
CA SER A 53 -10.48 6.56 -12.94
C SER A 53 -11.59 7.54 -13.34
N LYS A 54 -12.80 7.04 -13.59
CA LYS A 54 -13.94 7.88 -13.95
C LYS A 54 -14.38 8.79 -12.79
N ASP A 55 -14.43 8.27 -11.56
CA ASP A 55 -14.83 9.06 -10.38
C ASP A 55 -13.91 10.28 -10.18
N ILE A 56 -12.61 10.08 -10.38
CA ILE A 56 -11.59 11.12 -10.20
C ILE A 56 -11.72 12.21 -11.27
N LEU A 57 -12.03 11.82 -12.50
CA LEU A 57 -12.21 12.77 -13.61
C LEU A 57 -13.52 13.56 -13.51
N GLU A 58 -14.58 12.95 -12.99
CA GLU A 58 -15.93 13.56 -12.95
C GLU A 58 -16.28 14.21 -11.60
N GLY A 59 -15.38 14.19 -10.62
CA GLY A 59 -15.52 14.97 -9.38
C GLY A 59 -16.52 14.43 -8.36
N GLY A 60 -16.89 13.14 -8.43
CA GLY A 60 -17.67 12.45 -7.40
C GLY A 60 -19.06 13.02 -7.08
N GLU A 61 -19.64 13.86 -7.94
CA GLU A 61 -20.97 14.42 -7.71
C GLU A 61 -22.07 13.39 -8.05
N ASP A 62 -22.90 13.06 -7.05
CA ASP A 62 -24.19 12.35 -7.17
C ASP A 62 -24.18 10.89 -7.70
N ASN A 63 -23.46 9.97 -7.06
CA ASN A 63 -23.70 8.53 -7.26
C ASN A 63 -23.91 7.72 -5.97
N ILE A 64 -24.93 6.85 -6.03
CA ILE A 64 -25.41 5.94 -4.97
C ILE A 64 -24.40 4.81 -4.68
N ALA A 65 -23.43 4.61 -5.56
CA ALA A 65 -22.22 3.83 -5.33
C ALA A 65 -21.10 4.44 -6.19
N THR A 66 -20.12 5.10 -5.58
CA THR A 66 -18.95 5.59 -6.31
C THR A 66 -18.03 4.41 -6.65
N GLY A 67 -17.30 4.51 -7.75
CA GLY A 67 -16.21 3.60 -8.08
C GLY A 67 -15.22 3.38 -6.94
N ALA A 68 -14.94 4.42 -6.16
CA ALA A 68 -14.14 4.32 -4.93
C ALA A 68 -14.76 3.37 -3.91
N GLN A 69 -16.08 3.45 -3.67
CA GLN A 69 -16.79 2.54 -2.77
C GLN A 69 -16.77 1.11 -3.28
N VAL A 70 -16.91 0.91 -4.59
CA VAL A 70 -16.90 -0.43 -5.21
C VAL A 70 -15.52 -1.05 -5.16
N ALA A 71 -14.47 -0.28 -5.48
CA ALA A 71 -13.09 -0.73 -5.36
C ALA A 71 -12.73 -1.05 -3.91
N LEU A 72 -13.17 -0.21 -2.97
CA LEU A 72 -12.99 -0.45 -1.55
C LEU A 72 -13.67 -1.75 -1.10
N ALA A 73 -14.92 -1.95 -1.51
CA ALA A 73 -15.67 -3.15 -1.17
C ALA A 73 -15.11 -4.41 -1.85
N SER A 74 -14.43 -4.25 -3.00
CA SER A 74 -13.72 -5.33 -3.70
C SER A 74 -12.36 -5.64 -3.09
N LEU A 75 -11.76 -4.69 -2.36
CA LEU A 75 -10.43 -4.85 -1.76
C LEU A 75 -10.39 -5.99 -0.74
N GLU A 76 -11.46 -6.18 0.03
CA GLU A 76 -11.58 -7.29 1.00
C GLU A 76 -11.51 -8.66 0.29
N MET A 77 -12.24 -8.82 -0.81
CA MET A 77 -12.16 -10.02 -1.66
C MET A 77 -10.73 -10.18 -2.21
N LEU A 78 -10.15 -9.14 -2.79
CA LEU A 78 -8.83 -9.20 -3.40
C LEU A 78 -7.76 -9.60 -2.37
N LEU A 79 -7.76 -8.99 -1.19
CA LEU A 79 -6.83 -9.32 -0.11
C LEU A 79 -6.98 -10.77 0.39
N SER A 80 -8.19 -11.33 0.37
CA SER A 80 -8.39 -12.76 0.69
C SER A 80 -7.78 -13.73 -0.33
N VAL A 81 -7.49 -13.23 -1.53
CA VAL A 81 -6.96 -14.01 -2.66
C VAL A 81 -5.44 -13.81 -2.83
N MET A 82 -4.93 -12.60 -2.56
CA MET A 82 -3.52 -12.22 -2.73
C MET A 82 -2.60 -12.90 -1.72
N ASN A 83 -2.35 -14.19 -1.93
CA ASN A 83 -1.39 -15.00 -1.19
C ASN A 83 -0.04 -15.07 -1.91
N GLU A 84 0.97 -15.68 -1.28
CA GLU A 84 2.34 -15.77 -1.83
C GLU A 84 2.40 -16.35 -3.26
N SER A 85 1.60 -17.39 -3.55
CA SER A 85 1.53 -18.00 -4.88
C SER A 85 0.91 -17.07 -5.91
N VAL A 86 -0.17 -16.39 -5.54
CA VAL A 86 -0.86 -15.44 -6.43
C VAL A 86 0.01 -14.22 -6.72
N LEU A 87 0.74 -13.72 -5.72
CA LEU A 87 1.67 -12.59 -5.90
C LEU A 87 2.87 -12.91 -6.81
N LYS A 88 3.18 -14.19 -7.05
CA LYS A 88 4.18 -14.61 -8.05
C LYS A 88 3.70 -14.45 -9.49
N LEU A 89 2.41 -14.17 -9.71
CA LEU A 89 1.86 -13.83 -11.04
C LEU A 89 2.09 -12.33 -11.30
N PRO A 90 3.07 -11.94 -12.12
CA PRO A 90 3.57 -10.56 -12.16
C PRO A 90 2.53 -9.55 -12.67
N ASP A 91 1.77 -9.89 -13.71
CA ASP A 91 0.74 -8.99 -14.26
C ASP A 91 -0.40 -8.75 -13.27
N LEU A 92 -0.82 -9.82 -12.58
CA LEU A 92 -1.87 -9.77 -11.57
C LEU A 92 -1.42 -8.95 -10.34
N ALA A 93 -0.24 -9.25 -9.81
CA ALA A 93 0.31 -8.56 -8.65
C ALA A 93 0.53 -7.07 -8.97
N MET A 94 1.07 -6.75 -10.14
CA MET A 94 1.28 -5.37 -10.57
C MET A 94 -0.03 -4.58 -10.66
N LYS A 95 -1.06 -5.14 -11.31
CA LYS A 95 -2.38 -4.51 -11.41
C LYS A 95 -3.00 -4.30 -10.03
N PHE A 96 -2.84 -5.25 -9.12
CA PHE A 96 -3.34 -5.13 -7.76
C PHE A 96 -2.66 -4.00 -6.98
N PHE A 97 -1.32 -3.99 -6.92
CA PHE A 97 -0.59 -2.95 -6.18
C PHE A 97 -0.80 -1.55 -6.78
N ARG A 98 -0.90 -1.45 -8.11
CA ARG A 98 -1.26 -0.17 -8.78
C ARG A 98 -2.68 0.28 -8.43
N LEU A 99 -3.65 -0.64 -8.38
CA LEU A 99 -5.01 -0.32 -7.95
C LEU A 99 -5.01 0.21 -6.50
N VAL A 100 -4.25 -0.45 -5.61
CA VAL A 100 -4.10 0.00 -4.22
C VAL A 100 -3.48 1.40 -4.15
N LEU A 101 -2.36 1.63 -4.84
CA LEU A 101 -1.72 2.94 -4.91
C LEU A 101 -2.73 3.99 -5.41
N TYR A 102 -3.41 3.71 -6.52
CA TYR A 102 -4.39 4.60 -7.10
C TYR A 102 -5.52 4.96 -6.12
N LEU A 103 -6.03 3.97 -5.37
CA LEU A 103 -7.04 4.19 -4.35
C LEU A 103 -6.54 5.10 -3.22
N VAL A 104 -5.33 4.86 -2.69
CA VAL A 104 -4.81 5.62 -1.54
C VAL A 104 -4.30 7.01 -1.91
N GLU A 105 -4.01 7.26 -3.19
CA GLU A 105 -3.61 8.58 -3.68
C GLU A 105 -4.80 9.47 -3.99
N PHE A 106 -5.79 8.93 -4.70
CA PHE A 106 -6.87 9.72 -5.30
C PHE A 106 -8.21 9.59 -4.58
N SER A 107 -8.32 8.66 -3.62
CA SER A 107 -9.52 8.48 -2.79
C SER A 107 -9.12 8.32 -1.32
N ARG A 108 -8.34 9.27 -0.82
CA ARG A 108 -7.78 9.25 0.54
C ARG A 108 -8.86 9.13 1.62
N GLU A 109 -10.03 9.70 1.37
CA GLU A 109 -11.19 9.61 2.26
C GLU A 109 -11.64 8.17 2.47
N ALA A 110 -11.42 7.27 1.50
CA ALA A 110 -11.73 5.85 1.63
C ALA A 110 -10.99 5.21 2.82
N LEU A 111 -9.78 5.68 3.15
CA LEU A 111 -9.00 5.19 4.29
C LEU A 111 -9.71 5.41 5.64
N SER A 112 -10.50 6.48 5.79
CA SER A 112 -11.29 6.71 7.01
C SER A 112 -12.52 5.82 7.14
N VAL A 113 -13.00 5.27 6.02
CA VAL A 113 -14.21 4.44 5.95
C VAL A 113 -13.87 2.95 6.04
N MET A 114 -12.62 2.57 5.75
CA MET A 114 -12.13 1.19 5.92
C MET A 114 -12.26 0.72 7.37
N SER A 115 -12.59 -0.57 7.53
CA SER A 115 -12.49 -1.21 8.84
C SER A 115 -11.02 -1.34 9.26
N ALA A 116 -10.77 -1.38 10.58
CA ALA A 116 -9.43 -1.58 11.10
C ALA A 116 -8.78 -2.88 10.58
N ASP A 117 -9.56 -3.96 10.49
CA ASP A 117 -9.08 -5.26 9.99
C ASP A 117 -8.67 -5.19 8.52
N LEU A 118 -9.42 -4.45 7.69
CA LEU A 118 -9.11 -4.28 6.28
C LEU A 118 -7.83 -3.45 6.09
N LEU A 119 -7.66 -2.36 6.86
CA LEU A 119 -6.43 -1.55 6.84
C LEU A 119 -5.21 -2.37 7.27
N VAL A 120 -5.35 -3.20 8.29
CA VAL A 120 -4.29 -4.08 8.80
C VAL A 120 -3.91 -5.14 7.75
N ALA A 121 -4.91 -5.75 7.10
CA ALA A 121 -4.67 -6.71 6.02
C ALA A 121 -4.00 -6.04 4.81
N LEU A 122 -4.43 -4.83 4.45
CA LEU A 122 -3.83 -4.05 3.37
C LEU A 122 -2.36 -3.72 3.66
N CYS A 123 -2.05 -3.20 4.86
CA CYS A 123 -0.68 -2.83 5.21
C CYS A 123 0.24 -4.06 5.36
N GLN A 124 -0.30 -5.19 5.81
CA GLN A 124 0.42 -6.46 5.80
C GLN A 124 0.78 -6.89 4.36
N CYS A 125 -0.18 -6.82 3.44
CA CYS A 125 0.05 -7.16 2.03
C CYS A 125 1.06 -6.20 1.37
N LEU A 126 0.99 -4.90 1.65
CA LEU A 126 1.98 -3.91 1.19
C LEU A 126 3.37 -4.23 1.72
N ARG A 127 3.49 -4.58 3.01
CA ARG A 127 4.77 -4.97 3.61
C ARG A 127 5.37 -6.21 2.95
N GLU A 128 4.54 -7.17 2.54
CA GLU A 128 4.98 -8.32 1.73
C GLU A 128 5.43 -7.89 0.32
N GLY A 129 4.69 -6.96 -0.31
CA GLY A 129 5.02 -6.37 -1.60
C GLY A 129 6.35 -5.59 -1.63
N MET A 130 6.77 -5.00 -0.50
CA MET A 130 8.06 -4.32 -0.35
C MET A 130 9.27 -5.24 -0.52
N THR A 131 9.08 -6.56 -0.36
CA THR A 131 10.17 -7.52 -0.50
C THR A 131 10.61 -7.66 -1.96
N SER A 132 11.89 -7.91 -2.20
CA SER A 132 12.45 -8.02 -3.56
C SER A 132 11.93 -9.23 -4.37
N GLN A 133 11.17 -10.13 -3.74
CA GLN A 133 10.72 -11.39 -4.35
C GLN A 133 9.70 -11.22 -5.49
N TYR A 134 9.01 -10.08 -5.56
CA TYR A 134 8.00 -9.79 -6.59
C TYR A 134 8.46 -8.81 -7.66
N GLY A 135 9.72 -8.35 -7.57
CA GLY A 135 10.30 -7.37 -8.50
C GLY A 135 10.25 -5.93 -7.97
N SER A 136 11.21 -5.12 -8.45
CA SER A 136 11.46 -3.78 -7.92
C SER A 136 10.29 -2.81 -8.08
N GLU A 137 9.52 -2.94 -9.17
CA GLU A 137 8.38 -2.06 -9.41
C GLU A 137 7.23 -2.30 -8.41
N ILE A 138 6.98 -3.57 -8.04
CA ILE A 138 6.02 -3.90 -6.97
C ILE A 138 6.53 -3.38 -5.62
N ALA A 139 7.82 -3.52 -5.34
CA ALA A 139 8.42 -2.99 -4.12
C ALA A 139 8.27 -1.45 -4.04
N CYS A 140 8.58 -0.73 -5.13
CA CYS A 140 8.39 0.73 -5.21
C CYS A 140 6.94 1.12 -4.97
N THR A 141 6.01 0.51 -5.73
CA THR A 141 4.57 0.78 -5.64
C THR A 141 4.04 0.52 -4.22
N SER A 142 4.53 -0.53 -3.56
CA SER A 142 4.12 -0.89 -2.20
C SER A 142 4.61 0.13 -1.16
N MET A 143 5.87 0.57 -1.27
CA MET A 143 6.45 1.60 -0.41
C MET A 143 5.77 2.95 -0.60
N GLU A 144 5.46 3.30 -1.85
CA GLU A 144 4.76 4.53 -2.19
C GLU A 144 3.34 4.54 -1.60
N ALA A 145 2.58 3.46 -1.79
CA ALA A 145 1.24 3.33 -1.23
C ALA A 145 1.26 3.37 0.32
N LEU A 146 2.21 2.68 0.96
CA LEU A 146 2.35 2.72 2.42
C LEU A 146 2.69 4.13 2.93
N THR A 147 3.56 4.86 2.20
CA THR A 147 3.89 6.26 2.50
C THR A 147 2.64 7.14 2.47
N GLU A 148 1.76 6.97 1.49
CA GLU A 148 0.52 7.76 1.36
C GLU A 148 -0.50 7.45 2.46
N ILE A 149 -0.61 6.18 2.87
CA ILE A 149 -1.45 5.77 4.01
C ILE A 149 -0.95 6.39 5.31
N VAL A 150 0.34 6.22 5.62
CA VAL A 150 0.96 6.76 6.84
C VAL A 150 0.81 8.30 6.86
N SER A 151 1.04 8.94 5.72
CA SER A 151 0.89 10.38 5.58
C SER A 151 -0.55 10.86 5.75
N TYR A 152 -1.53 10.08 5.31
CA TYR A 152 -2.93 10.41 5.51
C TYR A 152 -3.29 10.49 6.99
N PHE A 153 -2.95 9.46 7.78
CA PHE A 153 -3.27 9.43 9.21
C PHE A 153 -2.55 10.54 9.98
N MET A 154 -1.29 10.83 9.63
CA MET A 154 -0.57 11.94 10.24
C MET A 154 -1.15 13.30 9.89
N ALA A 155 -1.45 13.56 8.62
CA ALA A 155 -1.94 14.86 8.16
C ALA A 155 -3.36 15.18 8.63
N THR A 156 -4.21 14.16 8.76
CA THR A 156 -5.59 14.31 9.21
C THR A 156 -5.76 14.23 10.73
N HIS A 157 -4.71 13.82 11.46
CA HIS A 157 -4.78 13.46 12.88
C HIS A 157 -5.88 12.43 13.19
N HIS A 158 -6.22 11.58 12.21
CA HIS A 158 -7.21 10.53 12.40
C HIS A 158 -6.65 9.48 13.38
N PRO A 159 -7.44 9.02 14.38
CA PRO A 159 -7.02 7.95 15.27
C PRO A 159 -6.57 6.71 14.48
N VAL A 160 -5.36 6.23 14.75
CA VAL A 160 -4.82 5.01 14.14
C VAL A 160 -5.14 3.82 15.05
N PRO A 161 -5.75 2.74 14.54
CA PRO A 161 -5.96 1.52 15.30
C PRO A 161 -4.62 0.99 15.88
N PRO A 162 -4.57 0.52 17.14
CA PRO A 162 -3.31 0.09 17.77
C PRO A 162 -2.54 -0.97 16.99
N LEU A 163 -3.24 -1.92 16.37
CA LEU A 163 -2.63 -2.97 15.56
C LEU A 163 -2.00 -2.42 14.27
N LEU A 164 -2.65 -1.43 13.65
CA LEU A 164 -2.12 -0.74 12.47
C LEU A 164 -0.90 0.12 12.82
N ALA A 165 -0.97 0.84 13.94
CA ALA A 165 0.17 1.61 14.46
C ALA A 165 1.38 0.69 14.71
N GLN A 166 1.15 -0.48 15.32
CA GLN A 166 2.19 -1.47 15.53
C GLN A 166 2.78 -1.96 14.18
N GLN A 167 1.96 -2.24 13.17
CA GLN A 167 2.45 -2.65 11.85
C GLN A 167 3.34 -1.59 11.20
N PHE A 168 3.01 -0.30 11.31
CA PHE A 168 3.89 0.77 10.83
C PHE A 168 5.25 0.71 11.53
N SER A 169 5.27 0.61 12.86
CA SER A 169 6.51 0.50 13.64
C SER A 169 7.32 -0.76 13.29
N ASP A 170 6.64 -1.90 13.07
CA ASP A 170 7.27 -3.18 12.70
C ASP A 170 7.76 -3.22 11.23
N THR A 171 7.41 -2.21 10.42
CA THR A 171 7.88 -2.05 9.03
C THR A 171 9.19 -1.25 8.93
N ILE A 172 9.56 -0.50 9.97
CA ILE A 172 10.80 0.30 10.00
C ILE A 172 12.05 -0.52 9.64
N PRO A 173 12.29 -1.72 10.21
CA PRO A 173 13.49 -2.49 9.89
C PRO A 173 13.56 -2.86 8.40
N LEU A 174 12.43 -3.27 7.82
CA LEU A 174 12.35 -3.65 6.41
C LEU A 174 12.65 -2.44 5.51
N ALA A 175 12.01 -1.30 5.75
CA ALA A 175 12.25 -0.09 4.95
C ALA A 175 13.72 0.38 5.06
N PHE A 176 14.33 0.26 6.24
CA PHE A 176 15.74 0.57 6.46
C PHE A 176 16.66 -0.38 5.70
N GLU A 177 16.42 -1.69 5.78
CA GLU A 177 17.17 -2.71 5.04
C GLU A 177 17.05 -2.47 3.52
N THR A 178 15.85 -2.15 3.01
CA THR A 178 15.65 -1.81 1.59
C THR A 178 16.47 -0.59 1.16
N CYS A 179 16.59 0.44 2.01
CA CYS A 179 17.46 1.60 1.72
C CYS A 179 18.93 1.18 1.56
N LEU A 180 19.41 0.28 2.43
CA LEU A 180 20.80 -0.17 2.40
C LEU A 180 21.09 -1.09 1.22
N GLU A 181 20.19 -2.03 0.93
CA GLU A 181 20.35 -3.00 -0.16
C GLU A 181 20.33 -2.31 -1.53
N ASN A 182 19.57 -1.23 -1.66
CA ASN A 182 19.33 -0.57 -2.94
C ASN A 182 20.00 0.81 -3.05
N SER A 183 21.04 1.09 -2.26
CA SER A 183 21.69 2.41 -2.21
C SER A 183 22.26 2.91 -3.55
N CYS A 184 22.42 2.02 -4.54
CA CYS A 184 22.91 2.33 -5.88
C CYS A 184 21.79 2.46 -6.93
N GLU A 185 20.56 2.11 -6.59
CA GLU A 185 19.40 2.14 -7.48
C GLU A 185 18.44 3.28 -7.09
N ASN A 186 18.64 4.45 -7.71
CA ASN A 186 17.96 5.70 -7.32
C ASN A 186 16.44 5.56 -7.14
N THR A 187 15.73 4.85 -8.03
CA THR A 187 14.27 4.75 -7.99
C THR A 187 13.78 4.08 -6.71
N ILE A 188 14.23 2.85 -6.45
CA ILE A 188 13.82 2.09 -5.27
C ILE A 188 14.41 2.68 -3.99
N PHE A 189 15.62 3.26 -4.05
CA PHE A 189 16.22 3.97 -2.93
C PHE A 189 15.38 5.17 -2.48
N ASN A 190 14.88 5.96 -3.43
CA ASN A 190 14.06 7.13 -3.14
C ASN A 190 12.72 6.74 -2.51
N GLU A 191 12.08 5.68 -3.00
CA GLU A 191 10.83 5.19 -2.39
C GLU A 191 11.05 4.57 -1.02
N ALA A 192 12.13 3.80 -0.84
CA ALA A 192 12.50 3.26 0.46
C ALA A 192 12.80 4.36 1.48
N THR A 193 13.51 5.40 1.06
CA THR A 193 13.83 6.56 1.92
C THR A 193 12.57 7.33 2.28
N SER A 194 11.66 7.56 1.32
CA SER A 194 10.38 8.24 1.56
C SER A 194 9.51 7.46 2.55
N CYS A 195 9.41 6.14 2.35
CA CYS A 195 8.67 5.24 3.23
C CYS A 195 9.26 5.24 4.63
N LEU A 196 10.57 5.00 4.76
CA LEU A 196 11.27 5.03 6.04
C LEU A 196 11.09 6.36 6.77
N TYR A 197 11.24 7.48 6.06
CA TYR A 197 11.06 8.81 6.65
C TYR A 197 9.64 9.02 7.17
N SER A 198 8.62 8.57 6.43
CA SER A 198 7.22 8.66 6.87
C SER A 198 6.97 7.83 8.14
N LEU A 199 7.55 6.62 8.23
CA LEU A 199 7.44 5.76 9.40
C LEU A 199 8.17 6.36 10.62
N ILE A 200 9.32 6.99 10.41
CA ILE A 200 10.06 7.71 11.45
C ILE A 200 9.26 8.91 11.97
N CYS A 201 8.63 9.67 11.08
CA CYS A 201 7.75 10.78 11.47
C CYS A 201 6.56 10.29 12.30
N PHE A 202 6.04 9.09 11.97
CA PHE A 202 4.93 8.48 12.69
C PHE A 202 5.33 7.98 14.09
N ASP A 203 6.42 7.21 14.19
CA ASP A 203 6.90 6.61 15.45
C ASP A 203 8.42 6.67 15.58
N LYS A 204 8.92 7.87 15.93
CA LYS A 204 10.35 8.10 16.20
C LYS A 204 10.89 7.18 17.31
N VAL A 205 10.05 6.85 18.31
CA VAL A 205 10.47 6.01 19.45
C VAL A 205 10.74 4.57 18.98
N ALA A 206 9.94 4.04 18.06
CA ALA A 206 10.23 2.75 17.44
C ALA A 206 11.52 2.77 16.62
N PHE A 207 11.77 3.84 15.85
CA PHE A 207 13.03 3.98 15.12
C PHE A 207 14.24 4.05 16.06
N ASP A 208 14.19 4.88 17.11
CA ASP A 208 15.27 5.00 18.10
C ASP A 208 15.55 3.64 18.79
N ARG A 209 14.50 2.86 19.09
CA ARG A 209 14.61 1.50 19.63
C ARG A 209 15.28 0.55 18.64
N PHE A 210 14.87 0.57 17.37
CA PHE A 210 15.49 -0.22 16.30
C PHE A 210 16.97 0.10 16.14
N VAL A 211 17.34 1.39 16.04
CA VAL A 211 18.73 1.84 15.93
C VAL A 211 19.54 1.38 17.15
N THR A 212 19.01 1.53 18.36
CA THR A 212 19.68 1.10 19.59
C THR A 212 19.96 -0.40 19.58
N GLN A 213 18.99 -1.21 19.18
CA GLN A 213 19.15 -2.65 19.05
C GLN A 213 20.21 -2.99 17.99
N MET A 214 20.16 -2.35 16.82
CA MET A 214 21.13 -2.55 15.75
C MET A 214 22.56 -2.21 16.22
N LEU A 215 22.75 -1.09 16.91
CA LEU A 215 24.06 -0.65 17.43
C LEU A 215 24.60 -1.54 18.55
N SER A 216 23.73 -2.25 19.28
CA SER A 216 24.11 -3.22 20.31
C SER A 216 24.61 -4.55 19.74
N THR A 217 24.43 -4.77 18.43
CA THR A 217 24.85 -6.01 17.77
C THR A 217 26.37 -6.06 17.65
N LYS A 218 26.98 -7.18 18.03
CA LYS A 218 28.46 -7.36 18.04
C LYS A 218 29.13 -7.05 16.69
N SER A 219 28.46 -7.34 15.57
CA SER A 219 28.97 -7.02 14.23
C SER A 219 29.20 -5.52 14.01
N ASN A 220 28.48 -4.67 14.74
CA ASN A 220 28.47 -3.22 14.56
C ASN A 220 29.33 -2.50 15.59
N GLU A 221 29.95 -3.21 16.54
CA GLU A 221 30.70 -2.62 17.66
C GLU A 221 31.82 -1.69 17.17
N ALA A 222 32.57 -2.10 16.13
CA ALA A 222 33.65 -1.31 15.55
C ALA A 222 33.17 0.01 14.89
N ALA A 223 31.93 0.07 14.41
CA ALA A 223 31.35 1.23 13.75
C ALA A 223 30.33 1.99 14.63
N SER A 224 30.06 1.50 15.85
CA SER A 224 28.93 1.93 16.69
C SER A 224 28.95 3.43 16.99
N ASN A 225 30.12 4.01 17.29
CA ASN A 225 30.26 5.43 17.57
C ASN A 225 29.96 6.30 16.34
N LYS A 226 30.53 5.93 15.19
CA LYS A 226 30.28 6.65 13.93
C LYS A 226 28.81 6.58 13.53
N LEU A 227 28.21 5.37 13.58
CA LEU A 227 26.80 5.20 13.24
C LEU A 227 25.89 6.04 14.15
N ARG A 228 26.19 6.10 15.45
CA ARG A 228 25.42 6.92 16.41
C ARG A 228 25.46 8.41 16.06
N GLU A 229 26.62 8.93 15.65
CA GLU A 229 26.78 10.32 15.21
C GLU A 229 25.97 10.58 13.92
N GLU A 230 26.07 9.70 12.93
CA GLU A 230 25.33 9.83 11.67
C GLU A 230 23.81 9.76 11.89
N PHE A 231 23.32 8.85 12.74
CA PHE A 231 21.89 8.78 13.09
C PHE A 231 21.38 10.01 13.82
N ALA A 232 22.21 10.60 14.70
CA ALA A 232 21.86 11.85 15.37
C ALA A 232 21.82 13.04 14.41
N ALA A 233 22.61 13.00 13.32
CA ALA A 233 22.60 14.02 12.27
C ALA A 233 21.52 13.80 11.20
N LEU A 234 21.01 12.57 11.05
CA LEU A 234 20.08 12.17 9.98
C LEU A 234 18.71 12.83 10.08
N LEU A 235 18.23 13.09 11.30
CA LEU A 235 16.88 13.58 11.54
C LEU A 235 16.91 14.88 12.35
N PRO A 236 16.07 15.87 12.03
CA PRO A 236 15.83 16.99 12.93
C PRO A 236 15.16 16.50 14.22
N ASP A 237 15.27 17.28 15.32
CA ASP A 237 14.70 16.91 16.63
C ASP A 237 13.20 16.56 16.55
N GLU A 238 12.46 17.25 15.68
CA GLU A 238 11.06 16.95 15.32
C GLU A 238 10.94 16.74 13.80
N PRO A 239 11.00 15.50 13.30
CA PRO A 239 10.74 15.22 11.89
C PRO A 239 9.26 15.48 11.60
N LYS A 240 8.99 16.26 10.53
CA LYS A 240 7.64 16.58 10.06
C LYS A 240 7.55 16.18 8.61
N LEU A 241 6.41 15.61 8.22
CA LEU A 241 6.14 15.35 6.82
C LEU A 241 6.24 16.64 6.00
N GLY A 242 7.15 16.64 5.01
CA GLY A 242 7.14 17.65 3.96
C GLY A 242 5.92 17.46 3.06
N ARG A 243 5.48 18.52 2.38
CA ARG A 243 4.58 18.33 1.22
C ARG A 243 5.40 17.62 0.15
N ARG A 244 5.02 16.40 -0.26
CA ARG A 244 5.47 15.87 -1.55
C ARG A 244 4.98 16.86 -2.61
N GLU A 245 5.89 17.66 -3.17
CA GLU A 245 5.61 18.39 -4.41
C GLU A 245 5.44 17.31 -5.49
N ARG A 246 4.20 17.05 -5.87
CA ARG A 246 3.86 16.23 -7.04
C ARG A 246 3.97 17.07 -8.29
#